data_AF-A0A821NEU7-F1
#
_entry.id   AF-A0A821NEU7-F1
#
_cell.length_a   1.000
_cell.length_b   1.000
_cell.length_c   1.000
_cell.angle_alpha   90.00
_cell.angle_beta   90.00
_cell.angle_gamma   90.00
#
_symmetry.space_group_name_H-M   'P 1'
#
loop_
_entity.id
_entity.type
_entity.pdbx_description
1 polymer ?
#
loop_
_entity_poly.entity_id
_entity_poly.type
_entity_poly.pdbx_seq_one_letter_code
_entity_poly.pdbx_strand_id
1 'polypeptide(L)' 'MVAKDTSGVNILGSWSTTDSSVQVIPCNGTFSNGITQTSSTNKSQIQATWSSPSNVPQG' A
#
# COMPACT_ATOMS: atom_id res chain seq x y z
N MET A 1 1.27 -5.48 -4.27
CA MET A 1 2.65 -5.03 -4.58
C MET A 1 3.41 -4.95 -3.27
N VAL A 2 4.64 -5.45 -3.22
CA VAL A 2 5.48 -5.44 -2.01
C VAL A 2 6.77 -4.72 -2.36
N ALA A 3 7.08 -3.64 -1.65
CA ALA A 3 8.39 -3.00 -1.76
C ALA A 3 9.41 -3.87 -1.02
N LYS A 4 10.56 -4.08 -1.65
CA LYS A 4 11.71 -4.75 -1.05
C LYS A 4 12.91 -3.82 -1.10
N ASP A 5 13.79 -3.90 -0.11
CA ASP A 5 15.09 -3.26 -0.21
C ASP A 5 15.99 -4.02 -1.20
N THR A 6 17.19 -3.48 -1.44
CA THR A 6 18.19 -4.10 -2.32
C THR A 6 18.72 -5.44 -1.81
N SER A 7 18.47 -5.77 -0.53
CA SER A 7 18.80 -7.06 0.08
C SER A 7 17.65 -8.08 0.01
N GLY A 8 16.51 -7.69 -0.56
CA GLY A 8 15.33 -8.55 -0.71
C GLY A 8 14.42 -8.61 0.51
N VAL A 9 14.65 -7.78 1.53
CA VAL A 9 13.83 -7.69 2.75
C VAL A 9 12.58 -6.87 2.47
N ASN A 10 11.43 -7.33 2.98
CA ASN A 10 10.16 -6.61 2.83
C ASN A 10 10.20 -5.28 3.60
N ILE A 11 9.83 -4.20 2.91
CA ILE A 11 9.71 -2.88 3.50
C ILE A 11 8.27 -2.64 3.93
N LEU A 12 8.05 -2.46 5.23
CA LEU A 12 6.74 -2.12 5.78
C LEU A 12 6.49 -0.60 5.67
N GLY A 13 5.87 -0.19 4.58
CA GLY A 13 5.40 1.18 4.37
C GLY A 13 3.94 1.39 4.78
N SER A 14 3.43 2.60 4.53
CA SER A 14 2.04 2.97 4.76
C SER A 14 1.35 3.35 3.46
N TRP A 15 0.08 2.97 3.35
CA TRP A 15 -0.79 3.39 2.26
C TRP A 15 -1.66 4.58 2.69
N SER A 16 -1.87 5.51 1.78
CA SER A 16 -2.89 6.56 1.89
C SER A 16 -3.67 6.65 0.58
N THR A 17 -4.92 7.12 0.65
CA THR A 17 -5.78 7.31 -0.51
C THR A 17 -6.43 8.68 -0.48
N THR A 18 -6.50 9.32 -1.64
CA THR A 18 -7.33 10.51 -1.89
C THR A 18 -8.56 10.17 -2.73
N ASP A 19 -8.60 8.95 -3.28
CA ASP A 19 -9.71 8.46 -4.09
C ASP A 19 -10.75 7.81 -3.17
N SER A 20 -11.95 8.39 -3.12
CA SER A 20 -13.05 7.91 -2.28
C SER A 20 -13.62 6.55 -2.71
N SER A 21 -13.23 6.05 -3.89
CA SER A 21 -13.63 4.72 -4.38
C SER A 21 -12.78 3.58 -3.83
N VAL A 22 -11.72 3.89 -3.08
CA VAL A 22 -10.87 2.91 -2.40
C VAL A 22 -10.60 3.32 -0.96
N GLN A 23 -10.24 2.34 -0.13
CA GLN A 23 -9.94 2.53 1.29
C GLN A 23 -8.78 1.65 1.72
N VAL A 24 -8.09 2.09 2.78
CA VAL A 24 -7.04 1.30 3.44
C VAL A 24 -7.71 0.32 4.40
N ILE A 25 -7.34 -0.96 4.33
CA ILE A 25 -7.80 -1.99 5.26
C ILE A 25 -6.62 -2.64 5.99
N PRO A 26 -6.80 -3.03 7.26
CA PRO A 26 -5.80 -3.85 7.95
C PRO A 26 -5.72 -5.22 7.27
N CYS A 27 -4.52 -5.76 7.12
CA CYS A 27 -4.29 -7.11 6.64
C CYS A 27 -3.64 -7.95 7.74
N ASN A 28 -4.07 -9.20 7.90
CA ASN A 28 -3.42 -10.11 8.84
C ASN A 28 -2.19 -10.74 8.17
N GLY A 29 -1.03 -10.74 8.83
CA GLY A 29 0.18 -11.43 8.40
C GLY A 29 1.37 -10.49 8.10
N THR A 30 2.13 -10.80 7.04
CA THR A 30 3.38 -10.11 6.65
C THR A 30 3.20 -8.65 6.19
N PHE A 31 1.96 -8.21 5.96
CA PHE A 31 1.63 -6.87 5.47
C PHE A 31 0.78 -6.15 6.50
N SER A 32 1.16 -4.92 6.84
CA SER A 32 0.41 -4.14 7.82
C SER A 32 -0.96 -3.69 7.29
N ASN A 33 -1.03 -3.27 6.02
CA ASN A 33 -2.24 -2.70 5.40
C ASN A 33 -2.33 -2.99 3.90
N GLY A 34 -3.55 -2.98 3.35
CA GLY A 34 -3.85 -3.09 1.91
C GLY A 34 -4.85 -2.04 1.43
N ILE A 35 -5.07 -1.97 0.11
CA ILE A 35 -6.07 -1.11 -0.52
C ILE A 35 -7.19 -1.98 -1.10
N THR A 36 -8.44 -1.64 -0.81
CA THR A 36 -9.63 -2.30 -1.37
C THR A 36 -10.63 -1.28 -1.91
N GLN A 37 -11.51 -1.70 -2.80
CA GLN A 37 -12.61 -0.85 -3.28
C GLN A 37 -13.66 -0.63 -2.19
N THR A 38 -14.29 0.56 -2.18
CA THR A 38 -15.39 0.90 -1.26
C THR A 38 -16.76 0.54 -1.83
N SER A 39 -16.85 0.31 -3.14
CA SER A 39 -18.08 -0.10 -3.82
C SER A 39 -17.80 -1.15 -4.90
N SER A 40 -18.87 -1.82 -5.36
CA SER A 40 -18.82 -2.77 -6.47
C SER A 40 -18.91 -2.08 -7.85
N THR A 41 -18.74 -0.75 -7.91
CA THR A 41 -18.79 -0.01 -9.17
C THR A 41 -17.48 -0.21 -9.92
N ASN A 42 -17.56 -0.66 -11.17
CA ASN A 42 -16.40 -0.78 -12.03
C ASN A 42 -15.72 0.58 -12.23
N LYS A 43 -14.39 0.59 -12.04
CA LYS A 43 -13.53 1.75 -12.27
C LYS A 43 -12.43 1.35 -13.25
N SER A 44 -12.17 2.21 -14.24
CA SER A 44 -11.05 2.04 -15.17
C SER A 44 -9.70 2.43 -14.56
N GLN A 45 -9.74 3.23 -13.48
CA GLN A 45 -8.56 3.71 -12.78
C GLN A 45 -8.90 3.97 -11.30
N ILE A 46 -7.92 3.70 -10.43
CA ILE A 46 -7.89 4.11 -9.01
C ILE A 46 -6.52 4.72 -8.70
N GLN A 47 -6.43 5.54 -7.66
CA GLN A 47 -5.17 6.13 -7.22
C GLN A 47 -4.97 5.95 -5.71
N ALA A 48 -3.76 5.52 -5.32
CA ALA A 48 -3.31 5.43 -3.94
C ALA A 48 -1.82 5.78 -3.86
N THR A 49 -1.39 6.29 -2.70
CA THR A 49 0.01 6.64 -2.44
C THR A 49 0.60 5.67 -1.44
N TRP A 50 1.81 5.20 -1.72
CA TRP A 50 2.61 4.42 -0.77
C TRP A 50 3.78 5.25 -0.28
N SER A 51 4.00 5.25 1.03
CA SER A 51 5.14 5.90 1.66
C SER A 51 6.04 4.87 2.31
N SER A 52 7.33 4.90 1.95
CA SER A 52 8.37 4.11 2.62
C SER A 52 8.57 4.58 4.06
N PRO A 53 8.89 3.68 5.01
CA PRO A 53 9.30 4.10 6.34
C PRO A 53 10.64 4.85 6.27
N SER A 54 10.88 5.75 7.22
CA SER A 54 12.01 6.69 7.23
C SER A 54 13.39 6.03 7.34
N ASN A 55 13.45 4.74 7.69
CA ASN A 55 14.70 4.05 8.07
C ASN A 55 15.10 2.94 7.08
N VAL A 56 14.56 2.94 5.86
CA VAL A 56 15.02 2.01 4.82
C VAL A 56 16.30 2.56 4.21
N PRO A 57 17.40 1.78 4.18
CA PRO A 57 18.59 2.16 3.43
C PRO A 57 18.22 2.39 1.97
N GLN A 58 18.33 3.65 1.51
CA GLN A 58 18.19 4.00 0.11
C GLN A 58 19.51 3.63 -0.57
N GLY A 59 19.60 2.37 -1.01
CA GLY A 59 20.71 1.88 -1.84
C GLY A 59 20.57 2.31 -3.29
#